data_AF-A0A8U0QQJ9-F1
#
_entry.id   AF-A0A8U0QQJ9-F1
#
_cell.length_a   1.000
_cell.length_b   1.000
_cell.length_c   1.000
_cell.angle_alpha   90.00
_cell.angle_beta   90.00
_cell.angle_gamma   90.00
#
_symmetry.space_group_name_H-M   'P 1'
#
loop_
_entity.id
_entity.type
_entity.pdbx_description
1 polymer ?
#
loop_
_entity_poly.entity_id
_entity_poly.type
_entity_poly.pdbx_seq_one_letter_code
_entity_poly.pdbx_strand_id
1 'polypeptide(L)'
;MDFTEEGEMETSDKEQAWGREDLITLLHGIKENIPKGDMSIYTKGERTLEWDKVAFGPYSPQMCHQKWKDLSKKVRKIRSLAELVTEAEVACENPFQGKNWKIHPDFPKRPAPPSSIFIRENFKKFAKQQPEITTSELLKLINEKYNELPEHEKASYIAKFQKEKEMYEKSMKKLRKEYPGGKKVRRDYLKNIKGPLTPHGLWYRNERRIFLLANPDAKGGCIRQSIEQKQRWSELPDEEKLKWINLSLEQRRQYEEEEMEEHPENNGSRRAKHKPLLRKSERLLKDLADGKPDKPPSKGYNLFCKEQKATILGEGVPNNQYFVVCSQRWKTMTTRKKEAYQRRCDKTVTDKEQQRILLGKRKSMFQGEPKKPPEWGHTVFYSEKMAELRAKSSHLSSRKCMARVSPLWRKLAQKEKEHYQRIAQERAREYQVELRSWFNTMSPKEQAKYLDQNPNKLKILDNPKQGRMAKKGRTSDSEDDDLEGDIDTSSDEDDSDEDAEHMTEKENWSGCSSISSSSEEDSDME
;
A
#
# COMPACT_ATOMS: atom_id res chain seq x y z
N MET A 1 -30.91 47.54 33.35
CA MET A 1 -29.60 47.74 33.99
C MET A 1 -28.67 46.73 33.32
N ASP A 2 -28.37 46.97 32.05
CA ASP A 2 -27.37 47.91 31.53
C ASP A 2 -26.04 47.19 31.38
N PHE A 3 -25.70 46.84 30.14
CA PHE A 3 -24.33 46.71 29.66
C PHE A 3 -24.37 46.84 28.13
N THR A 4 -24.26 48.11 27.71
CA THR A 4 -23.48 48.63 26.58
C THR A 4 -23.76 48.12 25.17
N GLU A 5 -24.35 49.03 24.39
CA GLU A 5 -24.05 49.30 22.98
C GLU A 5 -22.62 48.90 22.57
N GLU A 6 -22.51 47.99 21.60
CA GLU A 6 -21.40 48.03 20.65
C GLU A 6 -22.00 48.36 19.29
N GLY A 7 -21.74 49.61 18.89
CA GLY A 7 -22.11 50.16 17.60
C GLY A 7 -21.44 49.40 16.46
N GLU A 8 -22.19 49.33 15.38
CA GLU A 8 -21.71 49.05 14.04
C GLU A 8 -20.48 49.92 13.74
N MET A 9 -19.31 49.30 13.69
CA MET A 9 -18.22 49.80 12.88
C MET A 9 -18.17 48.93 11.62
N GLU A 10 -18.92 49.35 10.59
CA GLU A 10 -18.57 49.03 9.20
C GLU A 10 -17.16 49.58 8.95
N THR A 11 -16.13 48.81 9.30
CA THR A 11 -14.81 48.99 8.70
C THR A 11 -14.83 48.30 7.35
N SER A 12 -14.77 49.11 6.30
CA SER A 12 -14.60 48.69 4.93
C SER A 12 -13.31 47.87 4.75
N ASP A 13 -13.33 46.58 5.04
CA ASP A 13 -12.31 45.67 4.53
C ASP A 13 -12.70 45.32 3.10
N LYS A 14 -12.28 46.18 2.17
CA LYS A 14 -12.02 45.73 0.81
C LYS A 14 -11.02 44.58 0.95
N GLU A 15 -11.47 43.33 0.82
CA GLU A 15 -10.57 42.20 0.65
C GLU A 15 -9.59 42.58 -0.47
N GLN A 16 -8.35 42.95 -0.11
CA GLN A 16 -7.32 43.27 -1.07
C GLN A 16 -7.10 42.00 -1.89
N ALA A 17 -7.65 41.99 -3.11
CA ALA A 17 -7.71 40.78 -3.92
C ALA A 17 -6.29 40.39 -4.33
N TRP A 18 -5.78 39.31 -3.72
CA TRP A 18 -4.47 38.75 -4.07
C TRP A 18 -4.45 38.34 -5.54
N GLY A 19 -3.58 38.98 -6.32
CA GLY A 19 -3.36 38.64 -7.73
C GLY A 19 -2.49 37.39 -7.90
N ARG A 20 -2.32 36.96 -9.15
CA ARG A 20 -1.42 35.86 -9.50
C ARG A 20 0.03 36.18 -9.14
N GLU A 21 0.52 37.39 -9.46
CA GLU A 21 1.90 37.77 -9.15
C GLU A 21 2.15 37.76 -7.63
N ASP A 22 1.20 38.26 -6.84
CA ASP A 22 1.29 38.25 -5.38
C ASP A 22 1.40 36.82 -4.82
N LEU A 23 0.63 35.88 -5.37
CA LEU A 23 0.71 34.48 -4.98
C LEU A 23 2.05 33.85 -5.34
N ILE A 24 2.58 34.14 -6.52
CA ILE A 24 3.89 33.63 -6.94
C ILE A 24 5.00 34.19 -6.04
N THR A 25 4.97 35.50 -5.74
CA THR A 25 5.94 36.14 -4.84
C THR A 25 5.85 35.56 -3.42
N LEU A 26 4.65 35.31 -2.90
CA LEU A 26 4.46 34.62 -1.62
C LEU A 26 5.10 33.23 -1.62
N LEU A 27 4.80 32.41 -2.64
CA LEU A 27 5.31 31.05 -2.73
C LEU A 27 6.83 31.00 -2.86
N HIS A 28 7.40 31.91 -3.65
CA HIS A 28 8.84 32.06 -3.79
C HIS A 28 9.50 32.47 -2.46
N GLY A 29 8.93 33.46 -1.77
CA GLY A 29 9.41 33.89 -0.46
C GLY A 29 9.36 32.78 0.58
N ILE A 30 8.31 31.96 0.59
CA ILE A 30 8.24 30.76 1.45
C ILE A 30 9.36 29.78 1.08
N LYS A 31 9.54 29.50 -0.22
CA LYS A 31 10.53 28.53 -0.73
C LYS A 31 11.97 28.90 -0.36
N GLU A 32 12.33 30.18 -0.47
CA GLU A 32 13.66 30.69 -0.13
C GLU A 32 13.97 30.63 1.36
N ASN A 33 12.94 30.73 2.20
CA ASN A 33 13.07 30.70 3.66
C ASN A 33 12.93 29.29 4.27
N ILE A 34 12.74 28.24 3.46
CA ILE A 34 12.78 26.85 3.92
C ILE A 34 14.25 26.36 3.99
N PRO A 35 14.69 25.76 5.10
CA PRO A 35 16.02 25.16 5.18
C PRO A 35 16.26 24.12 4.08
N LYS A 36 17.40 24.22 3.37
CA LYS A 36 17.75 23.30 2.28
C LYS A 36 17.78 21.85 2.78
N GLY A 37 16.98 20.98 2.17
CA GLY A 37 16.89 19.56 2.53
C GLY A 37 15.92 19.23 3.67
N ASP A 38 15.09 20.18 4.12
CA ASP A 38 14.06 19.90 5.12
C ASP A 38 12.97 18.96 4.57
N MET A 39 12.97 17.73 5.09
CA MET A 39 11.97 16.70 4.81
C MET A 39 10.93 16.58 5.94
N SER A 40 10.92 17.53 6.89
CA SER A 40 9.96 17.54 7.98
C SER A 40 8.52 17.67 7.47
N ILE A 41 7.57 17.18 8.27
CA ILE A 41 6.14 17.35 7.95
C ILE A 41 5.81 18.85 7.85
N TYR A 42 4.97 19.22 6.88
CA TYR A 42 4.71 20.63 6.55
C TYR A 42 4.27 21.49 7.75
N THR A 43 3.55 20.91 8.72
CA THR A 43 3.11 21.63 9.94
C THR A 43 4.28 22.05 10.82
N LYS A 44 5.36 21.27 10.84
CA LYS A 44 6.59 21.62 11.57
C LYS A 44 7.33 22.73 10.83
N GLY A 45 7.52 22.57 9.52
CA GLY A 45 8.13 23.59 8.66
C GLY A 45 7.40 24.94 8.71
N GLU A 46 6.07 24.93 8.72
CA GLU A 46 5.22 26.14 8.80
C GLU A 46 5.41 26.91 10.10
N ARG A 47 5.60 26.21 11.23
CA ARG A 47 5.82 26.82 12.56
C ARG A 47 7.23 27.39 12.71
N THR A 48 8.21 26.80 12.03
CA THR A 48 9.61 27.23 12.08
C THR A 48 9.94 28.29 11.03
N LEU A 49 9.02 28.59 10.11
CA LEU A 49 9.23 29.57 9.06
C LEU A 49 9.19 31.00 9.63
N GLU A 50 10.20 31.80 9.29
CA GLU A 50 10.28 33.21 9.67
C GLU A 50 9.43 34.06 8.71
N TRP A 51 8.16 34.27 9.06
CA TRP A 51 7.19 34.99 8.23
C TRP A 51 7.57 36.46 7.97
N ASP A 52 8.40 37.07 8.82
CA ASP A 52 8.93 38.42 8.61
C ASP A 52 9.80 38.53 7.35
N LYS A 53 10.49 37.45 6.98
CA LYS A 53 11.29 37.35 5.75
C LYS A 53 10.47 36.97 4.51
N VAL A 54 9.24 36.51 4.73
CA VAL A 54 8.29 36.10 3.67
C VAL A 54 7.33 37.24 3.32
N ALA A 55 7.15 38.22 4.23
CA ALA A 55 6.36 39.42 3.98
C ALA A 55 6.92 40.24 2.81
N PHE A 56 6.04 40.79 1.98
CA PHE A 56 6.44 41.57 0.80
C PHE A 56 5.38 42.61 0.45
N GLY A 57 5.83 43.73 -0.15
CA GLY A 57 4.94 44.78 -0.65
C GLY A 57 3.98 45.30 0.44
N PRO A 58 2.66 45.41 0.17
CA PRO A 58 1.67 45.85 1.15
C PRO A 58 1.25 44.75 2.14
N TYR A 59 1.76 43.52 2.02
CA TYR A 59 1.30 42.37 2.80
C TYR A 59 2.17 42.15 4.03
N SER A 60 1.53 42.17 5.20
CA SER A 60 2.19 41.90 6.47
C SER A 60 2.54 40.41 6.64
N PRO A 61 3.47 40.05 7.55
CA PRO A 61 3.79 38.65 7.86
C PRO A 61 2.55 37.81 8.21
N GLN A 62 1.60 38.41 8.94
CA GLN A 62 0.34 37.77 9.33
C GLN A 62 -0.58 37.54 8.12
N MET A 63 -0.63 38.48 7.17
CA MET A 63 -1.39 38.33 5.93
C MET A 63 -0.82 37.22 5.04
N CYS A 64 0.51 37.15 4.91
CA CYS A 64 1.20 36.10 4.16
C CYS A 64 0.95 34.70 4.78
N HIS A 65 1.05 34.59 6.11
CA HIS A 65 0.77 33.36 6.84
C HIS A 65 -0.68 32.91 6.69
N GLN A 66 -1.63 33.83 6.83
CA GLN A 66 -3.05 33.53 6.66
C GLN A 66 -3.36 33.07 5.23
N LYS A 67 -2.75 33.73 4.24
CA LYS A 67 -2.91 33.36 2.83
C LYS A 67 -2.36 31.96 2.54
N TRP A 68 -1.18 31.64 3.08
CA TRP A 68 -0.60 30.29 2.99
C TRP A 68 -1.48 29.23 3.64
N LYS A 69 -2.05 29.50 4.82
CA LYS A 69 -3.02 28.61 5.49
C LYS A 69 -4.24 28.32 4.61
N ASP A 70 -4.73 29.30 3.87
CA ASP A 70 -5.89 29.09 3.00
C ASP A 70 -5.54 28.36 1.70
N LEU A 71 -4.31 28.52 1.18
CA LEU A 71 -3.79 27.74 0.06
C LEU A 71 -3.54 26.29 0.45
N SER A 72 -2.86 26.05 1.57
CA SER A 72 -2.50 24.71 2.04
C SER A 72 -3.71 23.80 2.31
N LYS A 73 -4.87 24.36 2.67
CA LYS A 73 -6.15 23.62 2.77
C LYS A 73 -6.61 23.03 1.42
N LYS A 74 -6.21 23.64 0.30
CA LYS A 74 -6.64 23.29 -1.07
C LYS A 74 -5.64 22.38 -1.79
N VAL A 75 -4.41 22.31 -1.27
CA VAL A 75 -3.32 21.43 -1.72
C VAL A 75 -3.47 20.05 -1.05
N ARG A 76 -2.95 18.98 -1.67
CA ARG A 76 -2.92 17.67 -1.01
C ARG A 76 -1.94 17.71 0.17
N LYS A 77 -2.40 17.31 1.35
CA LYS A 77 -1.59 17.24 2.59
C LYS A 77 -0.59 16.07 2.56
N ILE A 78 0.29 16.02 1.56
CA ILE A 78 1.28 14.94 1.40
C ILE A 78 2.67 15.57 1.38
N ARG A 79 3.48 15.24 2.40
CA ARG A 79 4.91 15.58 2.63
C ARG A 79 5.23 17.05 2.98
N SER A 80 6.50 17.43 2.84
CA SER A 80 7.15 18.60 3.47
C SER A 80 6.66 19.93 2.93
N LEU A 81 6.95 21.02 3.66
CA LEU A 81 6.52 22.37 3.27
C LEU A 81 7.00 22.73 1.84
N ALA A 82 8.21 22.32 1.46
CA ALA A 82 8.76 22.55 0.12
C ALA A 82 7.97 21.84 -1.00
N GLU A 83 7.52 20.60 -0.76
CA GLU A 83 6.69 19.87 -1.72
C GLU A 83 5.32 20.54 -1.90
N LEU A 84 4.72 21.06 -0.81
CA LEU A 84 3.45 21.79 -0.85
C LEU A 84 3.56 23.11 -1.61
N VAL A 85 4.64 23.87 -1.38
CA VAL A 85 4.90 25.15 -2.07
C VAL A 85 5.10 24.89 -3.57
N THR A 86 5.84 23.85 -3.92
CA THR A 86 6.04 23.45 -5.33
C THR A 86 4.72 23.03 -6.00
N GLU A 87 3.84 22.28 -5.30
CA GLU A 87 2.50 21.95 -5.83
C GLU A 87 1.65 23.20 -6.08
N ALA A 88 1.73 24.19 -5.18
CA ALA A 88 1.03 25.47 -5.33
C ALA A 88 1.59 26.33 -6.48
N GLU A 89 2.92 26.37 -6.67
CA GLU A 89 3.58 27.05 -7.81
C GLU A 89 3.09 26.45 -9.14
N VAL A 90 3.16 25.12 -9.27
CA VAL A 90 2.68 24.40 -10.46
C VAL A 90 1.19 24.64 -10.71
N ALA A 91 0.39 24.83 -9.65
CA ALA A 91 -1.02 25.14 -9.79
C ALA A 91 -1.29 26.57 -10.30
N CYS A 92 -0.41 27.52 -9.97
CA CYS A 92 -0.46 28.91 -10.48
C CYS A 92 0.02 29.00 -11.94
N GLU A 93 0.92 28.12 -12.37
CA GLU A 93 1.41 28.07 -13.76
C GLU A 93 0.48 27.27 -14.67
N ASN A 94 -0.12 26.18 -14.17
CA ASN A 94 -0.93 25.24 -14.94
C ASN A 94 -2.35 25.08 -14.35
N PRO A 95 -3.24 26.07 -14.51
CA PRO A 95 -4.58 26.07 -13.92
C PRO A 95 -5.47 24.90 -14.34
N PHE A 96 -5.27 24.40 -15.57
CA PHE A 96 -6.13 23.36 -16.16
C PHE A 96 -5.74 21.91 -15.79
N GLN A 97 -4.64 21.71 -15.05
CA GLN A 97 -4.16 20.37 -14.69
C GLN A 97 -4.80 19.86 -13.39
N GLY A 98 -5.41 18.67 -13.42
CA GLY A 98 -5.91 18.00 -12.22
C GLY A 98 -6.91 18.85 -11.40
N LYS A 99 -6.58 19.13 -10.13
CA LYS A 99 -7.38 19.98 -9.22
C LYS A 99 -6.77 21.38 -9.03
N ASN A 100 -5.81 21.78 -9.87
CA ASN A 100 -5.10 23.07 -9.76
C ASN A 100 -6.03 24.27 -9.88
N TRP A 101 -7.16 24.11 -10.59
CA TRP A 101 -8.25 25.09 -10.66
C TRP A 101 -8.79 25.53 -9.30
N LYS A 102 -8.59 24.77 -8.22
CA LYS A 102 -8.99 25.18 -6.86
C LYS A 102 -8.05 26.22 -6.25
N ILE A 103 -6.80 26.24 -6.70
CA ILE A 103 -5.71 27.03 -6.12
C ILE A 103 -5.51 28.32 -6.93
N HIS A 104 -5.64 28.26 -8.26
CA HIS A 104 -5.40 29.40 -9.14
C HIS A 104 -6.40 30.55 -8.87
N PRO A 105 -5.93 31.78 -8.60
CA PRO A 105 -6.77 32.91 -8.17
C PRO A 105 -7.74 33.37 -9.27
N ASP A 106 -7.29 33.40 -10.52
CA ASP A 106 -8.11 33.86 -11.65
C ASP A 106 -9.01 32.78 -12.24
N PHE A 107 -9.06 31.58 -11.63
CA PHE A 107 -9.93 30.52 -12.13
C PHE A 107 -11.38 30.82 -11.73
N PRO A 108 -12.29 31.09 -12.69
CA PRO A 108 -13.63 31.52 -12.35
C PRO A 108 -14.40 30.37 -11.67
N LYS A 109 -15.18 30.71 -10.63
CA LYS A 109 -16.06 29.76 -9.96
C LYS A 109 -17.24 29.43 -10.88
N ARG A 110 -17.70 28.18 -10.83
CA ARG A 110 -18.87 27.77 -11.61
C ARG A 110 -20.12 28.51 -11.11
N PRO A 111 -20.99 29.00 -12.01
CA PRO A 111 -22.23 29.66 -11.63
C PRO A 111 -23.12 28.68 -10.86
N ALA A 112 -23.78 29.18 -9.81
CA ALA A 112 -24.65 28.36 -8.97
C ALA A 112 -26.01 28.14 -9.65
N PRO A 113 -26.58 26.92 -9.64
CA PRO A 113 -27.91 26.69 -10.22
C PRO A 113 -29.00 27.60 -9.62
N PRO A 114 -30.09 27.90 -10.34
CA PRO A 114 -31.16 28.79 -9.88
C PRO A 114 -31.70 28.47 -8.48
N SER A 115 -31.93 27.19 -8.16
CA SER A 115 -32.36 26.75 -6.82
C SER A 115 -31.34 27.06 -5.73
N SER A 116 -30.04 26.92 -6.03
CA SER A 116 -28.96 27.24 -5.09
C SER A 116 -28.83 28.75 -4.84
N ILE A 117 -29.12 29.58 -5.85
CA ILE A 117 -29.20 31.04 -5.71
C ILE A 117 -30.35 31.38 -4.74
N PHE A 118 -31.53 30.81 -4.95
CA PHE A 118 -32.68 30.98 -4.06
C PHE A 118 -32.40 30.53 -2.63
N ILE A 119 -31.79 29.34 -2.46
CA ILE A 119 -31.39 28.83 -1.15
C ILE A 119 -30.46 29.82 -0.45
N ARG A 120 -29.40 30.29 -1.11
CA ARG A 120 -28.43 31.22 -0.52
C ARG A 120 -29.07 32.55 -0.09
N GLU A 121 -29.98 33.09 -0.90
CA GLU A 121 -30.67 34.36 -0.61
C GLU A 121 -31.67 34.23 0.56
N ASN A 122 -32.30 33.07 0.73
CA ASN A 122 -33.35 32.87 1.72
C ASN A 122 -32.91 32.07 2.97
N PHE A 123 -31.76 31.41 2.94
CA PHE A 123 -31.27 30.54 4.02
C PHE A 123 -31.27 31.23 5.38
N LYS A 124 -30.75 32.46 5.47
CA LYS A 124 -30.71 33.23 6.73
C LYS A 124 -32.12 33.57 7.25
N LYS A 125 -33.09 33.76 6.36
CA LYS A 125 -34.48 34.06 6.73
C LYS A 125 -35.17 32.82 7.30
N PHE A 126 -35.05 31.69 6.60
CA PHE A 126 -35.60 30.41 7.06
C PHE A 126 -34.91 29.89 8.32
N ALA A 127 -33.59 30.09 8.47
CA ALA A 127 -32.85 29.71 9.69
C ALA A 127 -33.28 30.50 10.93
N LYS A 128 -33.69 31.77 10.76
CA LYS A 128 -34.25 32.58 11.85
C LYS A 128 -35.68 32.18 12.20
N GLN A 129 -36.46 31.73 11.21
CA GLN A 129 -37.85 31.29 11.40
C GLN A 129 -37.94 29.89 12.02
N GLN A 130 -36.95 29.05 11.78
CA GLN A 130 -36.88 27.67 12.28
C GLN A 130 -35.50 27.39 12.88
N PRO A 131 -35.18 27.95 14.07
CA PRO A 131 -33.88 27.77 14.72
C PRO A 131 -33.66 26.37 15.29
N GLU A 132 -34.73 25.59 15.52
CA GLU A 132 -34.66 24.23 16.08
C GLU A 132 -34.45 23.12 15.04
N ILE A 133 -34.56 23.44 13.74
CA ILE A 133 -34.42 22.45 12.66
C ILE A 133 -32.96 22.32 12.23
N THR A 134 -32.54 21.09 11.93
CA THR A 134 -31.18 20.83 11.47
C THR A 134 -30.93 21.53 10.13
N THR A 135 -29.74 22.09 9.93
CA THR A 135 -29.35 22.77 8.68
C THR A 135 -29.59 21.92 7.42
N SER A 136 -29.44 20.59 7.49
CA SER A 136 -29.73 19.68 6.39
C SER A 136 -31.24 19.60 6.05
N GLU A 137 -32.10 19.54 7.07
CA GLU A 137 -33.56 19.50 6.92
C GLU A 137 -34.09 20.85 6.42
N LEU A 138 -33.50 21.95 6.93
CA LEU A 138 -33.77 23.30 6.47
C LEU A 138 -33.44 23.48 4.97
N LEU A 139 -32.31 22.94 4.50
CA LEU A 139 -31.95 22.98 3.08
C LEU A 139 -32.93 22.22 2.19
N LYS A 140 -33.44 21.06 2.65
CA LYS A 140 -34.47 20.30 1.92
C LYS A 140 -35.77 21.10 1.82
N LEU A 141 -36.21 21.68 2.93
CA LEU A 141 -37.42 22.51 2.99
C LEU A 141 -37.33 23.72 2.06
N ILE A 142 -36.20 24.43 2.05
CA ILE A 142 -36.02 25.59 1.16
C ILE A 142 -36.01 25.16 -0.32
N ASN A 143 -35.46 23.98 -0.62
CA ASN A 143 -35.46 23.45 -1.98
C ASN A 143 -36.87 23.01 -2.44
N GLU A 144 -37.67 22.43 -1.55
CA GLU A 144 -39.09 22.14 -1.81
C GLU A 144 -39.88 23.43 -2.05
N LYS A 145 -39.65 24.45 -1.21
CA LYS A 145 -40.23 25.79 -1.40
C LYS A 145 -39.87 26.40 -2.75
N TYR A 146 -38.63 26.23 -3.22
CA TYR A 146 -38.23 26.65 -4.56
C TYR A 146 -39.00 25.93 -5.67
N ASN A 147 -39.26 24.63 -5.52
CA ASN A 147 -40.03 23.85 -6.50
C ASN A 147 -41.51 24.28 -6.55
N GLU A 148 -42.07 24.71 -5.42
CA GLU A 148 -43.43 25.26 -5.31
C GLU A 148 -43.56 26.69 -5.87
N LEU A 149 -42.45 27.41 -6.13
CA LEU A 149 -42.53 28.79 -6.61
C LEU A 149 -43.20 28.91 -7.99
N PRO A 150 -43.96 30.00 -8.22
CA PRO A 150 -44.48 30.33 -9.54
C PRO A 150 -43.37 30.47 -10.60
N GLU A 151 -43.70 30.16 -11.84
CA GLU A 151 -42.73 30.19 -12.95
C GLU A 151 -42.12 31.59 -13.16
N HIS A 152 -42.89 32.65 -12.92
CA HIS A 152 -42.40 34.04 -13.06
C HIS A 152 -41.35 34.41 -12.00
N GLU A 153 -41.43 33.86 -10.78
CA GLU A 153 -40.43 34.07 -9.74
C GLU A 153 -39.16 33.25 -10.01
N LYS A 154 -39.34 32.00 -10.46
CA LYS A 154 -38.25 31.14 -10.93
C LYS A 154 -37.50 31.79 -12.11
N ALA A 155 -38.21 32.45 -13.02
CA ALA A 155 -37.61 33.13 -14.17
C ALA A 155 -36.57 34.18 -13.76
N SER A 156 -36.79 34.92 -12.66
CA SER A 156 -35.81 35.87 -12.11
C SER A 156 -34.50 35.18 -11.71
N TYR A 157 -34.59 34.03 -11.03
CA TYR A 157 -33.42 33.23 -10.63
C TYR A 157 -32.72 32.56 -11.82
N ILE A 158 -33.50 32.10 -12.81
CA ILE A 158 -33.00 31.56 -14.06
C ILE A 158 -32.22 32.64 -14.84
N ALA A 159 -32.74 33.85 -14.94
CA ALA A 159 -32.06 34.97 -15.59
C ALA A 159 -30.75 35.36 -14.88
N LYS A 160 -30.75 35.39 -13.54
CA LYS A 160 -29.52 35.58 -12.74
C LYS A 160 -28.46 34.51 -13.08
N PHE A 161 -28.85 33.24 -13.13
CA PHE A 161 -27.97 32.13 -13.48
C PHE A 161 -27.42 32.25 -14.91
N GLN A 162 -28.25 32.59 -15.89
CA GLN A 162 -27.84 32.77 -17.28
C GLN A 162 -26.79 33.89 -17.40
N LYS A 163 -27.02 35.03 -16.75
CA LYS A 163 -26.07 36.15 -16.73
C LYS A 163 -24.73 35.75 -16.10
N GLU A 164 -24.73 35.04 -14.97
CA GLU A 164 -23.51 34.56 -14.32
C GLU A 164 -22.78 33.51 -15.17
N LYS A 165 -23.53 32.65 -15.87
CA LYS A 165 -22.99 31.65 -16.81
C LYS A 165 -22.28 32.31 -17.99
N GLU A 166 -22.86 33.35 -18.58
CA GLU A 166 -22.21 34.11 -19.66
C GLU A 166 -20.91 34.79 -19.19
N MET A 167 -20.92 35.38 -17.99
CA MET A 167 -19.72 35.96 -17.39
C MET A 167 -18.64 34.88 -17.15
N TYR A 168 -19.03 33.71 -16.63
CA TYR A 168 -18.15 32.56 -16.46
C TYR A 168 -17.52 32.12 -17.78
N GLU A 169 -18.33 31.99 -18.85
CA GLU A 169 -17.85 31.58 -20.17
C GLU A 169 -16.87 32.60 -20.77
N LYS A 170 -17.15 33.89 -20.64
CA LYS A 170 -16.25 34.97 -21.06
C LYS A 170 -14.90 34.91 -20.32
N SER A 171 -14.93 34.78 -18.99
CA SER A 171 -13.73 34.66 -18.16
C SER A 171 -12.94 33.39 -18.46
N MET A 172 -13.61 32.25 -18.64
CA MET A 172 -12.98 30.99 -19.05
C MET A 172 -12.34 31.09 -20.43
N LYS A 173 -12.96 31.79 -21.38
CA LYS A 173 -12.39 32.03 -22.72
C LYS A 173 -11.14 32.91 -22.64
N LYS A 174 -11.13 33.93 -21.78
CA LYS A 174 -9.95 34.76 -21.51
C LYS A 174 -8.82 33.92 -20.92
N LEU A 175 -9.11 33.12 -19.88
CA LEU A 175 -8.14 32.24 -19.24
C LEU A 175 -7.56 31.20 -20.20
N ARG A 176 -8.37 30.59 -21.08
CA ARG A 176 -7.86 29.66 -22.10
C ARG A 176 -6.92 30.32 -23.12
N LYS A 177 -7.13 31.61 -23.43
CA LYS A 177 -6.25 32.37 -24.33
C LYS A 177 -4.92 32.73 -23.67
N GLU A 178 -4.95 33.06 -22.38
CA GLU A 178 -3.77 33.41 -21.58
C GLU A 178 -2.89 32.20 -21.28
N TYR A 179 -3.48 31.01 -21.20
CA TYR A 179 -2.77 29.74 -20.98
C TYR A 179 -2.96 28.77 -22.18
N PRO A 180 -2.38 29.05 -23.36
CA PRO A 180 -2.52 28.22 -24.56
C PRO A 180 -1.81 26.86 -24.44
N GLY A 181 -1.13 26.59 -23.32
CA GLY A 181 -0.30 25.40 -23.07
C GLY A 181 -0.87 24.40 -22.06
N GLY A 182 -2.12 24.55 -21.59
CA GLY A 182 -2.77 23.63 -20.64
C GLY A 182 -3.03 22.22 -21.20
N LYS A 183 -1.96 21.52 -21.62
CA LYS A 183 -2.03 20.12 -22.04
C LYS A 183 -2.44 19.33 -20.82
N LYS A 184 -3.55 18.58 -20.92
CA LYS A 184 -3.77 17.44 -20.03
C LYS A 184 -2.58 16.51 -20.22
N VAL A 185 -1.54 16.65 -19.39
CA VAL A 185 -0.55 15.60 -19.22
C VAL A 185 -1.32 14.46 -18.58
N ARG A 186 -1.91 13.60 -19.42
CA ARG A 186 -2.20 12.25 -18.98
C ARG A 186 -0.87 11.72 -18.52
N ARG A 187 -0.69 11.55 -17.21
CA ARG A 187 0.32 10.65 -16.70
C ARG A 187 -0.03 9.31 -17.33
N ASP A 188 0.61 9.00 -18.45
CA ASP A 188 0.63 7.66 -18.99
C ASP A 188 1.54 6.92 -18.00
N TYR A 189 0.95 6.45 -16.90
CA TYR A 189 1.68 5.88 -15.76
C TYR A 189 2.64 4.76 -16.23
N LEU A 190 2.35 4.13 -17.37
CA LEU A 190 3.19 3.11 -18.02
C LEU A 190 4.43 3.63 -18.75
N LYS A 191 4.48 4.92 -19.15
CA LYS A 191 5.63 5.51 -19.84
C LYS A 191 6.73 5.98 -18.89
N ASN A 192 6.39 6.30 -17.64
CA ASN A 192 7.31 6.89 -16.64
C ASN A 192 7.67 5.95 -15.48
N ILE A 193 7.26 4.67 -15.52
CA ILE A 193 7.73 3.69 -14.52
C ILE A 193 9.18 3.35 -14.86
N LYS A 194 10.12 3.82 -14.03
CA LYS A 194 11.55 3.51 -14.13
C LYS A 194 11.92 2.11 -13.59
N GLY A 195 10.98 1.38 -12.98
CA GLY A 195 11.24 0.07 -12.36
C GLY A 195 10.65 -1.14 -13.10
N PRO A 196 10.99 -2.36 -12.68
CA PRO A 196 10.52 -3.58 -13.34
C PRO A 196 9.00 -3.71 -13.24
N LEU A 197 8.37 -4.04 -14.36
CA LEU A 197 6.93 -4.23 -14.44
C LEU A 197 6.55 -5.65 -13.99
N THR A 198 5.36 -5.78 -13.41
CA THR A 198 4.76 -7.09 -13.11
C THR A 198 4.47 -7.87 -14.41
N PRO A 199 4.32 -9.21 -14.37
CA PRO A 199 4.01 -10.01 -15.56
C PRO A 199 2.74 -9.51 -16.27
N HIS A 200 1.66 -9.29 -15.51
CA HIS A 200 0.43 -8.67 -16.02
C HIS A 200 0.68 -7.26 -16.59
N GLY A 201 1.53 -6.45 -15.96
CA GLY A 201 1.87 -5.11 -16.44
C GLY A 201 2.61 -5.11 -17.77
N LEU A 202 3.50 -6.09 -18.00
CA LEU A 202 4.20 -6.26 -19.27
C LEU A 202 3.27 -6.72 -20.38
N TRP A 203 2.46 -7.74 -20.10
CA TRP A 203 1.47 -8.23 -21.05
C TRP A 203 0.47 -7.12 -21.41
N TYR A 204 -0.07 -6.40 -20.42
CA TYR A 204 -0.99 -5.28 -20.64
C TYR A 204 -0.36 -4.18 -21.51
N ARG A 205 0.91 -3.84 -21.26
CA ARG A 205 1.64 -2.87 -22.09
C ARG A 205 1.79 -3.36 -23.52
N ASN A 206 2.03 -4.66 -23.72
CA ASN A 206 2.15 -5.27 -25.03
C ASN A 206 0.82 -5.27 -25.80
N GLU A 207 -0.25 -5.76 -25.19
CA GLU A 207 -1.59 -5.80 -25.78
C GLU A 207 -2.11 -4.41 -26.12
N ARG A 208 -1.89 -3.45 -25.22
CA ARG A 208 -2.25 -2.05 -25.47
C ARG A 208 -1.50 -1.49 -26.68
N ARG A 209 -0.25 -1.88 -26.91
CA ARG A 209 0.52 -1.46 -28.09
C ARG A 209 -0.07 -2.04 -29.37
N ILE A 210 -0.37 -3.34 -29.40
CA ILE A 210 -0.97 -4.02 -30.55
C ILE A 210 -2.32 -3.40 -30.89
N PHE A 211 -3.17 -3.16 -29.88
CA PHE A 211 -4.47 -2.55 -30.08
C PHE A 211 -4.40 -1.13 -30.66
N LEU A 212 -3.49 -0.29 -30.14
CA LEU A 212 -3.32 1.08 -30.63
C LEU A 212 -2.76 1.10 -32.05
N LEU A 213 -1.93 0.12 -32.42
CA LEU A 213 -1.46 -0.04 -33.80
C LEU A 213 -2.60 -0.43 -34.75
N ALA A 214 -3.50 -1.31 -34.29
CA ALA A 214 -4.68 -1.73 -35.05
C ALA A 214 -5.78 -0.65 -35.13
N ASN A 215 -5.79 0.33 -34.21
CA ASN A 215 -6.82 1.37 -34.14
C ASN A 215 -6.17 2.77 -33.96
N PRO A 216 -5.63 3.37 -35.02
CA PRO A 216 -4.91 4.65 -34.95
C PRO A 216 -5.79 5.82 -34.44
N ASP A 217 -7.09 5.77 -34.73
CA ASP A 217 -8.06 6.82 -34.36
C ASP A 217 -8.66 6.65 -32.95
N ALA A 218 -8.35 5.55 -32.27
CA ALA A 218 -8.87 5.29 -30.93
C ALA A 218 -8.25 6.26 -29.90
N LYS A 219 -9.04 7.23 -29.43
CA LYS A 219 -8.63 8.12 -28.34
C LYS A 219 -8.39 7.29 -27.08
N GLY A 220 -7.14 7.28 -26.62
CA GLY A 220 -6.70 6.47 -25.49
C GLY A 220 -7.62 6.61 -24.28
N GLY A 221 -7.77 5.53 -23.51
CA GLY A 221 -8.59 5.53 -22.31
C GLY A 221 -9.99 4.98 -22.54
N CYS A 222 -10.06 3.68 -22.82
CA CYS A 222 -11.28 2.93 -22.69
C CYS A 222 -11.20 2.09 -21.41
N ILE A 223 -11.94 2.48 -20.36
CA ILE A 223 -12.05 1.71 -19.11
C ILE A 223 -12.58 0.30 -19.40
N ARG A 224 -13.47 0.16 -20.40
CA ARG A 224 -14.01 -1.11 -20.90
C ARG A 224 -12.90 -2.04 -21.41
N GLN A 225 -11.88 -1.48 -22.07
CA GLN A 225 -10.72 -2.24 -22.55
C GLN A 225 -9.83 -2.74 -21.40
N SER A 226 -9.74 -2.00 -20.29
CA SER A 226 -9.00 -2.47 -19.12
C SER A 226 -9.69 -3.62 -18.38
N ILE A 227 -11.03 -3.70 -18.42
CA ILE A 227 -11.79 -4.79 -17.81
C ILE A 227 -11.65 -6.06 -18.66
N GLU A 228 -11.82 -5.93 -19.98
CA GLU A 228 -11.64 -7.03 -20.93
C GLU A 228 -10.20 -7.60 -20.89
N GLN A 229 -9.18 -6.73 -20.80
CA GLN A 229 -7.80 -7.18 -20.68
C GLN A 229 -7.51 -7.93 -19.37
N LYS A 230 -8.15 -7.56 -18.25
CA LYS A 230 -8.00 -8.34 -17.00
C LYS A 230 -8.58 -9.75 -17.13
N GLN A 231 -9.73 -9.89 -17.80
CA GLN A 231 -10.33 -11.20 -18.09
C GLN A 231 -9.44 -12.04 -19.00
N ARG A 232 -8.95 -11.45 -20.10
CA ARG A 232 -8.00 -12.12 -21.00
C ARG A 232 -6.75 -12.60 -20.26
N TRP A 233 -6.15 -11.79 -19.38
CA TRP A 233 -5.01 -12.22 -18.57
C TRP A 233 -5.33 -13.42 -17.66
N SER A 234 -6.50 -13.44 -17.02
CA SER A 234 -6.89 -14.60 -16.20
C SER A 234 -7.06 -15.87 -17.02
N GLU A 235 -7.51 -15.75 -18.27
CA GLU A 235 -7.77 -16.86 -19.19
C GLU A 235 -6.54 -17.29 -19.99
N LEU A 236 -5.45 -16.52 -19.99
CA LEU A 236 -4.22 -16.88 -20.71
C LEU A 236 -3.71 -18.27 -20.31
N PRO A 237 -3.25 -19.08 -21.28
CA PRO A 237 -2.58 -20.34 -20.99
C PRO A 237 -1.37 -20.15 -20.07
N ASP A 238 -1.12 -21.16 -19.24
CA ASP A 238 -0.03 -21.14 -18.28
C ASP A 238 1.35 -20.99 -18.96
N GLU A 239 1.55 -21.58 -20.15
CA GLU A 239 2.77 -21.40 -20.95
C GLU A 239 2.98 -19.94 -21.36
N GLU A 240 1.91 -19.23 -21.72
CA GLU A 240 1.99 -17.83 -22.11
C GLU A 240 2.21 -16.92 -20.91
N LYS A 241 1.50 -17.17 -19.80
CA LYS A 241 1.75 -16.49 -18.53
C LYS A 241 3.21 -16.65 -18.10
N LEU A 242 3.79 -17.85 -18.27
CA LEU A 242 5.18 -18.13 -17.92
C LEU A 242 6.17 -17.28 -18.73
N LYS A 243 5.90 -17.00 -20.01
CA LYS A 243 6.73 -16.10 -20.83
C LYS A 243 6.81 -14.70 -20.19
N TRP A 244 5.67 -14.15 -19.79
CA TRP A 244 5.61 -12.83 -19.14
C TRP A 244 6.20 -12.83 -17.72
N ILE A 245 6.07 -13.95 -17.00
CA ILE A 245 6.69 -14.12 -15.68
C ILE A 245 8.21 -14.12 -15.79
N ASN A 246 8.77 -14.89 -16.72
CA ASN A 246 10.21 -14.93 -16.97
C ASN A 246 10.73 -13.56 -17.40
N LEU A 247 10.03 -12.89 -18.33
CA LEU A 247 10.40 -11.55 -18.79
C LEU A 247 10.37 -10.50 -17.68
N SER A 248 9.38 -10.57 -16.79
CA SER A 248 9.27 -9.69 -15.62
C SER A 248 10.44 -9.88 -14.64
N LEU A 249 10.81 -11.13 -14.37
CA LEU A 249 11.96 -11.46 -13.52
C LEU A 249 13.29 -11.01 -14.14
N GLU A 250 13.43 -11.17 -15.45
CA GLU A 250 14.57 -10.69 -16.23
C GLU A 250 14.74 -9.18 -16.12
N GLN A 251 13.66 -8.41 -16.34
CA GLN A 251 13.68 -6.95 -16.18
C GLN A 251 14.06 -6.52 -14.76
N ARG A 252 13.61 -7.28 -13.75
CA ARG A 252 14.01 -7.01 -12.37
C ARG A 252 15.50 -7.22 -12.18
N ARG A 253 16.07 -8.30 -12.73
CA ARG A 253 17.50 -8.56 -12.61
C ARG A 253 18.33 -7.45 -13.26
N GLN A 254 17.94 -7.03 -14.46
CA GLN A 254 18.61 -5.93 -15.17
C GLN A 254 18.54 -4.62 -14.38
N TYR A 255 17.36 -4.27 -13.87
CA TYR A 255 17.18 -3.09 -13.03
C TYR A 255 18.02 -3.14 -11.74
N GLU A 256 18.09 -4.31 -11.09
CA GLU A 256 18.91 -4.50 -9.88
C GLU A 256 20.42 -4.45 -10.18
N GLU A 257 20.85 -4.91 -11.36
CA GLU A 257 22.24 -4.81 -11.84
C GLU A 257 22.62 -3.35 -12.16
N GLU A 258 21.79 -2.64 -12.92
CA GLU A 258 21.96 -1.21 -13.24
C GLU A 258 22.00 -0.34 -11.97
N GLU A 259 21.07 -0.56 -11.02
CA GLU A 259 21.09 0.17 -9.74
C GLU A 259 22.33 -0.14 -8.89
N MET A 260 22.89 -1.34 -9.00
CA MET A 260 24.09 -1.76 -8.26
C MET A 260 25.36 -1.12 -8.82
N GLU A 261 25.42 -0.92 -10.14
CA GLU A 261 26.50 -0.22 -10.82
C GLU A 261 26.46 1.30 -10.53
N GLU A 262 25.29 1.91 -10.53
CA GLU A 262 25.14 3.35 -10.29
C GLU A 262 25.35 3.76 -8.81
N HIS A 263 25.04 2.88 -7.84
CA HIS A 263 25.03 3.22 -6.41
C HIS A 263 25.59 2.13 -5.48
N PRO A 264 26.92 1.84 -5.53
CA PRO A 264 27.54 0.77 -4.75
C PRO A 264 27.43 0.96 -3.22
N GLU A 265 27.37 2.21 -2.73
CA GLU A 265 27.36 2.51 -1.28
C GLU A 265 26.02 2.23 -0.56
N ASN A 266 24.95 1.94 -1.31
CA ASN A 266 23.58 1.87 -0.78
C ASN A 266 22.94 0.47 -0.93
N ASN A 267 23.75 -0.52 -1.35
CA ASN A 267 23.35 -1.84 -1.83
C ASN A 267 22.57 -2.69 -0.79
N GLY A 268 22.89 -2.55 0.51
CA GLY A 268 22.29 -3.40 1.56
C GLY A 268 20.93 -2.95 2.10
N SER A 269 20.63 -1.65 2.12
CA SER A 269 19.43 -1.10 2.79
C SER A 269 18.18 -1.06 1.88
N ARG A 270 18.37 -1.13 0.56
CA ARG A 270 17.28 -0.93 -0.42
C ARG A 270 16.59 -2.22 -0.87
N ARG A 271 17.30 -3.35 -0.98
CA ARG A 271 16.75 -4.64 -1.43
C ARG A 271 15.55 -5.13 -0.60
N ALA A 272 15.51 -4.79 0.69
CA ALA A 272 14.43 -5.20 1.60
C ALA A 272 13.11 -4.40 1.46
N LYS A 273 13.08 -3.31 0.68
CA LYS A 273 11.93 -2.38 0.63
C LYS A 273 11.01 -2.57 -0.59
N HIS A 274 11.34 -3.48 -1.52
CA HIS A 274 10.54 -3.67 -2.74
C HIS A 274 9.37 -4.63 -2.53
N LYS A 275 8.19 -4.23 -3.03
CA LYS A 275 7.02 -5.12 -3.10
C LYS A 275 7.33 -6.37 -3.95
N PRO A 276 6.77 -7.54 -3.62
CA PRO A 276 6.93 -8.75 -4.44
C PRO A 276 6.49 -8.51 -5.89
N LEU A 277 7.31 -8.90 -6.88
CA LEU A 277 6.96 -8.74 -8.32
C LEU A 277 5.83 -9.67 -8.75
N LEU A 278 5.92 -10.89 -8.24
CA LEU A 278 5.06 -12.01 -8.61
C LEU A 278 4.02 -12.22 -7.52
N ARG A 279 2.76 -12.35 -7.94
CA ARG A 279 1.65 -12.84 -7.12
C ARG A 279 1.88 -14.30 -6.72
N LYS A 280 1.12 -14.79 -5.73
CA LYS A 280 1.21 -16.18 -5.22
C LYS A 280 1.03 -17.21 -6.34
N SER A 281 0.06 -17.00 -7.23
CA SER A 281 -0.20 -17.87 -8.39
C SER A 281 0.93 -17.85 -9.43
N GLU A 282 1.44 -16.67 -9.80
CA GLU A 282 2.55 -16.52 -10.75
C GLU A 282 3.84 -17.16 -10.24
N ARG A 283 4.10 -17.05 -8.93
CA ARG A 283 5.24 -17.70 -8.27
C ARG A 283 5.11 -19.21 -8.26
N LEU A 284 3.90 -19.73 -8.00
CA LEU A 284 3.65 -21.16 -8.05
C LEU A 284 3.84 -21.72 -9.46
N LEU A 285 3.36 -20.98 -10.47
CA LEU A 285 3.55 -21.34 -11.87
C LEU A 285 5.04 -21.42 -12.25
N LYS A 286 5.82 -20.44 -11.82
CA LYS A 286 7.27 -20.41 -12.04
C LYS A 286 7.98 -21.55 -11.30
N ASP A 287 7.64 -21.75 -10.03
CA ASP A 287 8.20 -22.86 -9.23
C ASP A 287 7.90 -24.22 -9.89
N LEU A 288 6.68 -24.43 -10.40
CA LEU A 288 6.30 -25.65 -11.11
C LEU A 288 7.12 -25.83 -12.40
N ALA A 289 7.27 -24.78 -13.19
CA ALA A 289 8.06 -24.79 -14.42
C ALA A 289 9.55 -25.05 -14.16
N ASP A 290 10.10 -24.52 -13.06
CA ASP A 290 11.48 -24.76 -12.63
C ASP A 290 11.68 -26.16 -12.01
N GLY A 291 10.67 -27.03 -12.07
CA GLY A 291 10.71 -28.40 -11.57
C GLY A 291 10.69 -28.50 -10.05
N LYS A 292 10.33 -27.41 -9.36
CA LYS A 292 10.25 -27.39 -7.90
C LYS A 292 8.96 -28.11 -7.49
N PRO A 293 9.05 -29.18 -6.68
CA PRO A 293 7.87 -29.94 -6.31
C PRO A 293 6.94 -29.08 -5.46
N ASP A 294 5.63 -29.22 -5.68
CA ASP A 294 4.59 -28.66 -4.82
C ASP A 294 4.93 -28.85 -3.34
N LYS A 295 4.67 -27.81 -2.53
CA LYS A 295 4.75 -27.93 -1.07
C LYS A 295 3.86 -29.11 -0.64
N PRO A 296 4.42 -30.09 0.09
CA PRO A 296 3.62 -31.24 0.50
C PRO A 296 2.53 -30.77 1.47
N PRO A 297 1.34 -31.39 1.45
CA PRO A 297 0.29 -31.07 2.41
C PRO A 297 0.80 -31.26 3.86
N SER A 298 0.79 -30.19 4.66
CA SER A 298 1.32 -30.17 6.03
C SER A 298 0.43 -30.92 7.04
N LYS A 299 -0.88 -30.97 6.77
CA LYS A 299 -1.90 -31.64 7.59
C LYS A 299 -2.51 -32.82 6.83
N GLY A 300 -2.85 -33.90 7.54
CA GLY A 300 -3.50 -35.09 6.96
C GLY A 300 -4.79 -34.76 6.20
N TYR A 301 -5.55 -33.78 6.67
CA TYR A 301 -6.75 -33.27 5.99
C TYR A 301 -6.45 -32.69 4.61
N ASN A 302 -5.36 -31.92 4.48
CA ASN A 302 -5.00 -31.28 3.21
C ASN A 302 -4.53 -32.34 2.18
N LEU A 303 -3.87 -33.40 2.65
CA LEU A 303 -3.51 -34.54 1.80
C LEU A 303 -4.76 -35.27 1.31
N PHE A 304 -5.71 -35.51 2.21
CA PHE A 304 -7.01 -36.09 1.86
C PHE A 304 -7.75 -35.23 0.84
N CYS A 305 -7.83 -33.91 1.03
CA CYS A 305 -8.46 -33.00 0.07
C CYS A 305 -7.76 -33.05 -1.31
N LYS A 306 -6.43 -33.14 -1.33
CA LYS A 306 -5.66 -33.24 -2.58
C LYS A 306 -5.93 -34.56 -3.33
N GLU A 307 -5.98 -35.68 -2.62
CA GLU A 307 -6.28 -37.00 -3.20
C GLU A 307 -7.74 -37.11 -3.67
N GLN A 308 -8.70 -36.55 -2.92
CA GLN A 308 -10.13 -36.64 -3.22
C GLN A 308 -10.62 -35.62 -4.26
N LYS A 309 -9.81 -34.60 -4.57
CA LYS A 309 -10.20 -33.53 -5.51
C LYS A 309 -10.65 -34.10 -6.86
N ALA A 310 -9.85 -34.98 -7.47
CA ALA A 310 -10.17 -35.53 -8.79
C ALA A 310 -11.45 -36.37 -8.77
N THR A 311 -11.66 -37.17 -7.72
CA THR A 311 -12.87 -37.98 -7.53
C THR A 311 -14.11 -37.10 -7.36
N ILE A 312 -14.05 -36.09 -6.49
CA ILE A 312 -15.19 -35.18 -6.22
C ILE A 312 -15.54 -34.33 -7.45
N LEU A 313 -14.54 -33.85 -8.20
CA LEU A 313 -14.79 -33.14 -9.46
C LEU A 313 -15.38 -34.08 -10.53
N GLY A 314 -14.97 -35.35 -10.55
CA GLY A 314 -15.53 -36.37 -11.43
C GLY A 314 -16.99 -36.74 -11.12
N GLU A 315 -17.46 -36.50 -9.90
CA GLU A 315 -18.86 -36.66 -9.49
C GLU A 315 -19.73 -35.45 -9.91
N GLY A 316 -19.19 -34.47 -10.63
CA GLY A 316 -19.93 -33.30 -11.14
C GLY A 316 -19.99 -32.12 -10.17
N VAL A 317 -19.24 -32.14 -9.07
CA VAL A 317 -19.20 -31.05 -8.10
C VAL A 317 -18.36 -29.87 -8.64
N PRO A 318 -18.87 -28.62 -8.60
CA PRO A 318 -18.11 -27.44 -9.00
C PRO A 318 -16.79 -27.25 -8.23
N ASN A 319 -15.74 -26.74 -8.89
CA ASN A 319 -14.40 -26.54 -8.27
C ASN A 319 -14.37 -25.51 -7.13
N ASN A 320 -15.37 -24.63 -6.99
CA ASN A 320 -15.52 -23.76 -5.83
C ASN A 320 -16.18 -24.46 -4.63
N GLN A 321 -16.80 -25.64 -4.81
CA GLN A 321 -17.54 -26.35 -3.78
C GLN A 321 -16.86 -27.65 -3.30
N TYR A 322 -15.83 -28.14 -4.00
CA TYR A 322 -15.20 -29.43 -3.67
C TYR A 322 -14.63 -29.49 -2.23
N PHE A 323 -14.14 -28.36 -1.69
CA PHE A 323 -13.63 -28.30 -0.32
C PHE A 323 -14.72 -28.57 0.73
N VAL A 324 -15.98 -28.19 0.45
CA VAL A 324 -17.12 -28.46 1.33
C VAL A 324 -17.38 -29.97 1.42
N VAL A 325 -17.38 -30.65 0.26
CA VAL A 325 -17.55 -32.10 0.17
C VAL A 325 -16.38 -32.83 0.83
N CYS A 326 -15.14 -32.37 0.62
CA CYS A 326 -13.96 -32.88 1.34
C CYS A 326 -14.11 -32.76 2.87
N SER A 327 -14.58 -31.61 3.37
CA SER A 327 -14.79 -31.40 4.81
C SER A 327 -15.82 -32.37 5.38
N GLN A 328 -16.95 -32.56 4.68
CA GLN A 328 -17.99 -33.51 5.08
C GLN A 328 -17.49 -34.96 5.10
N ARG A 329 -16.80 -35.40 4.03
CA ARG A 329 -16.20 -36.74 3.95
C ARG A 329 -15.11 -36.95 5.01
N TRP A 330 -14.36 -35.89 5.34
CA TRP A 330 -13.37 -35.97 6.41
C TRP A 330 -14.05 -36.11 7.78
N LYS A 331 -15.14 -35.39 8.06
CA LYS A 331 -15.88 -35.52 9.32
C LYS A 331 -16.38 -36.95 9.54
N THR A 332 -16.97 -37.56 8.50
CA THR A 332 -17.52 -38.93 8.55
C THR A 332 -16.44 -40.03 8.53
N MET A 333 -15.17 -39.71 8.24
CA MET A 333 -14.09 -40.70 8.30
C MET A 333 -13.73 -41.12 9.73
N THR A 334 -13.42 -42.42 9.87
CA THR A 334 -12.87 -43.02 11.09
C THR A 334 -11.52 -42.41 11.51
N THR A 335 -11.27 -42.32 12.82
CA THR A 335 -10.00 -41.85 13.41
C THR A 335 -8.79 -42.59 12.87
N ARG A 336 -8.88 -43.92 12.69
CA ARG A 336 -7.80 -44.75 12.12
C ARG A 336 -7.37 -44.31 10.72
N LYS A 337 -8.32 -43.96 9.85
CA LYS A 337 -8.03 -43.44 8.50
C LYS A 337 -7.42 -42.04 8.59
N LYS A 338 -7.97 -41.14 9.43
CA LYS A 338 -7.42 -39.79 9.64
C LYS A 338 -5.95 -39.83 10.10
N GLU A 339 -5.62 -40.73 11.02
CA GLU A 339 -4.25 -40.95 11.49
C GLU A 339 -3.33 -41.53 10.42
N ALA A 340 -3.84 -42.39 9.53
CA ALA A 340 -3.07 -42.90 8.40
C ALA A 340 -2.66 -41.75 7.44
N TYR A 341 -3.59 -40.84 7.14
CA TYR A 341 -3.30 -39.62 6.38
C TYR A 341 -2.28 -38.73 7.09
N GLN A 342 -2.42 -38.52 8.41
CA GLN A 342 -1.45 -37.73 9.18
C GLN A 342 -0.05 -38.38 9.19
N ARG A 343 0.04 -39.71 9.31
CA ARG A 343 1.32 -40.44 9.23
C ARG A 343 1.99 -40.30 7.86
N ARG A 344 1.23 -40.35 6.77
CA ARG A 344 1.77 -40.10 5.41
C ARG A 344 2.30 -38.67 5.29
N CYS A 345 1.55 -37.67 5.76
CA CYS A 345 2.02 -36.29 5.80
C CYS A 345 3.32 -36.15 6.60
N ASP A 346 3.36 -36.61 7.85
CA ASP A 346 4.53 -36.52 8.73
C ASP A 346 5.77 -37.17 8.10
N LYS A 347 5.60 -38.31 7.42
CA LYS A 347 6.68 -38.98 6.68
C LYS A 347 7.17 -38.13 5.51
N THR A 348 6.28 -37.64 4.64
CA THR A 348 6.67 -36.81 3.48
C THR A 348 7.33 -35.48 3.87
N VAL A 349 6.90 -34.87 4.98
CA VAL A 349 7.54 -33.67 5.54
C VAL A 349 8.94 -33.99 6.04
N THR A 350 9.12 -35.14 6.70
CA THR A 350 10.43 -35.60 7.18
C THR A 350 11.39 -35.88 6.02
N ASP A 351 10.93 -36.59 5.00
CA ASP A 351 11.74 -36.93 3.81
C ASP A 351 12.14 -35.66 3.03
N LYS A 352 11.22 -34.70 2.84
CA LYS A 352 11.54 -33.43 2.17
C LYS A 352 12.40 -32.51 3.04
N GLU A 353 12.27 -32.52 4.36
CA GLU A 353 13.17 -31.77 5.24
C GLU A 353 14.58 -32.35 5.19
N GLN A 354 14.70 -33.68 5.18
CA GLN A 354 15.98 -34.35 4.91
C GLN A 354 16.53 -33.98 3.52
N GLN A 355 15.68 -33.94 2.50
CA GLN A 355 16.07 -33.52 1.15
C GLN A 355 16.47 -32.04 1.08
N ARG A 356 15.79 -31.14 1.82
CA ARG A 356 16.17 -29.72 1.98
C ARG A 356 17.49 -29.57 2.73
N ILE A 357 17.76 -30.40 3.73
CA ILE A 357 19.05 -30.43 4.43
C ILE A 357 20.15 -30.91 3.45
N LEU A 358 19.87 -31.91 2.60
CA LEU A 358 20.79 -32.39 1.56
C LEU A 358 21.00 -31.36 0.43
N LEU A 359 19.95 -30.70 -0.04
CA LEU A 359 20.01 -29.62 -1.04
C LEU A 359 20.62 -28.33 -0.45
N GLY A 360 20.39 -28.07 0.83
CA GLY A 360 21.00 -26.98 1.60
C GLY A 360 22.50 -27.17 1.77
N LYS A 361 22.99 -28.42 1.87
CA LYS A 361 24.42 -28.73 1.76
C LYS A 361 25.02 -28.33 0.41
N ARG A 362 24.23 -28.27 -0.67
CA ARG A 362 24.66 -27.77 -2.00
C ARG A 362 24.64 -26.23 -2.12
N LYS A 363 24.07 -25.50 -1.15
CA LYS A 363 24.04 -24.03 -1.12
C LYS A 363 25.15 -23.38 -0.27
N SER A 364 25.98 -24.17 0.40
CA SER A 364 27.26 -23.67 0.92
C SER A 364 28.19 -23.49 -0.28
N MET A 365 28.25 -22.28 -0.85
CA MET A 365 29.16 -22.00 -1.97
C MET A 365 30.63 -22.19 -1.60
N PHE A 366 30.95 -22.10 -0.31
CA PHE A 366 32.30 -22.30 0.20
C PHE A 366 32.36 -23.65 0.91
N GLN A 367 33.20 -24.55 0.39
CA GLN A 367 33.40 -25.87 0.98
C GLN A 367 34.18 -25.73 2.30
N GLY A 368 33.78 -26.50 3.32
CA GLY A 368 34.44 -26.50 4.62
C GLY A 368 34.03 -25.36 5.57
N GLU A 369 33.06 -24.51 5.23
CA GLU A 369 32.57 -23.46 6.14
C GLU A 369 32.03 -24.09 7.45
N PRO A 370 32.53 -23.65 8.62
CA PRO A 370 32.00 -24.10 9.91
C PRO A 370 30.51 -23.79 10.06
N LYS A 371 29.76 -24.66 10.75
CA LYS A 371 28.31 -24.47 10.97
C LYS A 371 28.07 -23.66 12.24
N LYS A 372 27.22 -22.65 12.13
CA LYS A 372 26.83 -21.82 13.28
C LYS A 372 26.06 -22.66 14.32
N PRO A 373 26.54 -22.75 15.58
CA PRO A 373 25.87 -23.49 16.63
C PRO A 373 24.67 -22.69 17.18
N PRO A 374 23.78 -23.34 17.96
CA PRO A 374 22.69 -22.65 18.62
C PRO A 374 23.20 -21.59 19.61
N GLU A 375 22.65 -20.37 19.53
CA GLU A 375 23.09 -19.22 20.36
C GLU A 375 22.48 -19.21 21.77
N TRP A 376 21.40 -19.97 21.96
CA TRP A 376 20.59 -19.92 23.17
C TRP A 376 20.57 -21.27 23.88
N GLY A 377 20.64 -21.25 25.22
CA GLY A 377 20.69 -22.46 26.04
C GLY A 377 19.48 -23.38 25.84
N HIS A 378 18.29 -22.82 25.70
CA HIS A 378 17.09 -23.63 25.44
C HIS A 378 17.26 -24.43 24.13
N THR A 379 17.82 -23.85 23.07
CA THR A 379 17.98 -24.55 21.79
C THR A 379 18.97 -25.72 21.90
N VAL A 380 20.03 -25.57 22.71
CA VAL A 380 20.98 -26.65 23.02
C VAL A 380 20.26 -27.80 23.73
N PHE A 381 19.50 -27.50 24.79
CA PHE A 381 18.69 -28.49 25.49
C PHE A 381 17.73 -29.24 24.56
N TYR A 382 17.01 -28.49 23.71
CA TYR A 382 16.09 -29.09 22.76
C TYR A 382 16.82 -30.01 21.79
N SER A 383 17.98 -29.61 21.27
CA SER A 383 18.75 -30.44 20.33
C SER A 383 19.16 -31.79 20.94
N GLU A 384 19.62 -31.79 22.19
CA GLU A 384 20.06 -32.99 22.92
C GLU A 384 18.87 -33.88 23.30
N LYS A 385 17.81 -33.29 23.87
CA LYS A 385 16.60 -34.06 24.24
C LYS A 385 15.85 -34.60 23.04
N MET A 386 15.87 -33.90 21.92
CA MET A 386 15.32 -34.40 20.66
C MET A 386 16.15 -35.58 20.12
N ALA A 387 17.48 -35.53 20.24
CA ALA A 387 18.34 -36.64 19.84
C ALA A 387 18.12 -37.87 20.74
N GLU A 388 18.05 -37.69 22.06
CA GLU A 388 17.74 -38.75 23.03
C GLU A 388 16.38 -39.40 22.74
N LEU A 389 15.34 -38.60 22.49
CA LEU A 389 13.99 -39.12 22.20
C LEU A 389 13.91 -39.82 20.85
N ARG A 390 14.62 -39.35 19.82
CA ARG A 390 14.69 -40.04 18.53
C ARG A 390 15.44 -41.37 18.63
N ALA A 391 16.51 -41.42 19.42
CA ALA A 391 17.25 -42.65 19.68
C ALA A 391 16.40 -43.70 20.43
N LYS A 392 15.57 -43.26 21.38
CA LYS A 392 14.66 -44.13 22.14
C LYS A 392 13.37 -44.48 21.39
N SER A 393 12.97 -43.68 20.41
CA SER A 393 11.72 -43.88 19.67
C SER A 393 11.83 -43.43 18.21
N SER A 394 12.22 -44.36 17.35
CA SER A 394 12.39 -44.15 15.90
C SER A 394 11.08 -43.79 15.17
N HIS A 395 9.92 -44.13 15.75
CA HIS A 395 8.60 -43.90 15.15
C HIS A 395 7.94 -42.57 15.54
N LEU A 396 8.53 -41.78 16.45
CA LEU A 396 7.94 -40.50 16.85
C LEU A 396 8.35 -39.39 15.88
N SER A 397 7.35 -38.68 15.33
CA SER A 397 7.60 -37.52 14.48
C SER A 397 8.21 -36.37 15.28
N SER A 398 9.04 -35.54 14.62
CA SER A 398 9.73 -34.42 15.26
C SER A 398 8.77 -33.48 16.01
N ARG A 399 7.54 -33.28 15.51
CA ARG A 399 6.52 -32.46 16.18
C ARG A 399 6.07 -33.08 17.51
N LYS A 400 5.86 -34.40 17.56
CA LYS A 400 5.52 -35.13 18.80
C LYS A 400 6.69 -35.14 19.78
N CYS A 401 7.92 -35.24 19.29
CA CYS A 401 9.11 -35.11 20.15
C CYS A 401 9.19 -33.70 20.75
N MET A 402 9.00 -32.64 19.95
CA MET A 402 9.02 -31.25 20.46
C MET A 402 7.92 -30.99 21.50
N ALA A 403 6.71 -31.54 21.30
CA ALA A 403 5.62 -31.44 22.26
C ALA A 403 5.95 -32.11 23.62
N ARG A 404 6.82 -33.15 23.60
CA ARG A 404 7.32 -33.80 24.83
C ARG A 404 8.48 -33.04 25.48
N VAL A 405 9.36 -32.42 24.70
CA VAL A 405 10.53 -31.69 25.22
C VAL A 405 10.17 -30.33 25.79
N SER A 406 9.17 -29.64 25.23
CA SER A 406 8.83 -28.27 25.64
C SER A 406 8.38 -28.14 27.10
N PRO A 407 7.54 -29.04 27.65
CA PRO A 407 7.25 -29.05 29.09
C PRO A 407 8.47 -29.34 29.97
N LEU A 408 9.42 -30.16 29.49
CA LEU A 408 10.64 -30.49 30.25
C LEU A 408 11.53 -29.26 30.43
N TRP A 409 11.67 -28.41 29.40
CA TRP A 409 12.40 -27.15 29.53
C TRP A 409 11.74 -26.20 30.52
N ARG A 410 10.40 -26.09 30.50
CA ARG A 410 9.67 -25.23 31.45
C ARG A 410 9.90 -25.64 32.90
N LYS A 411 9.83 -26.95 33.18
CA LYS A 411 10.03 -27.55 34.51
C LYS A 411 11.50 -27.61 34.96
N LEU A 412 12.45 -27.36 34.06
CA LEU A 412 13.88 -27.43 34.35
C LEU A 412 14.30 -26.35 35.37
N ALA A 413 15.17 -26.70 36.31
CA ALA A 413 15.64 -25.77 37.33
C ALA A 413 16.46 -24.63 36.70
N GLN A 414 16.45 -23.45 37.31
CA GLN A 414 17.18 -22.28 36.79
C GLN A 414 18.68 -22.55 36.61
N LYS A 415 19.29 -23.27 37.56
CA LYS A 415 20.71 -23.68 37.51
C LYS A 415 21.04 -24.56 36.31
N GLU A 416 20.11 -25.42 35.89
CA GLU A 416 20.27 -26.29 34.73
C GLU A 416 20.05 -25.50 33.43
N LYS A 417 19.09 -24.57 33.39
CA LYS A 417 18.91 -23.64 32.27
C LYS A 417 20.18 -22.80 32.04
N GLU A 418 20.82 -22.34 33.10
CA GLU A 418 22.11 -21.63 33.05
C GLU A 418 23.27 -22.53 32.59
N HIS A 419 23.28 -23.81 32.96
CA HIS A 419 24.25 -24.77 32.43
C HIS A 419 24.15 -24.88 30.90
N TYR A 420 22.94 -25.03 30.36
CA TYR A 420 22.74 -25.04 28.90
C TYR A 420 23.11 -23.72 28.23
N GLN A 421 22.86 -22.59 28.89
CA GLN A 421 23.28 -21.29 28.38
C GLN A 421 24.81 -21.15 28.32
N ARG A 422 25.54 -21.71 29.29
CA ARG A 422 27.01 -21.77 29.25
C ARG A 422 27.52 -22.62 28.09
N ILE A 423 26.92 -23.79 27.86
CA ILE A 423 27.26 -24.65 26.71
C ILE A 423 27.02 -23.91 25.39
N ALA A 424 25.89 -23.20 25.25
CA ALA A 424 25.60 -22.42 24.03
C ALA A 424 26.67 -21.33 23.78
N GLN A 425 27.11 -20.64 24.84
CA GLN A 425 28.15 -19.62 24.74
C GLN A 425 29.53 -20.22 24.40
N GLU A 426 29.88 -21.37 24.96
CA GLU A 426 31.12 -22.08 24.65
C GLU A 426 31.15 -22.51 23.19
N ARG A 427 30.10 -23.20 22.71
CA ARG A 427 29.97 -23.57 21.29
C ARG A 427 30.05 -22.35 20.37
N ALA A 428 29.44 -21.23 20.74
CA ALA A 428 29.52 -19.99 19.96
C ALA A 428 30.95 -19.42 19.88
N ARG A 429 31.77 -19.55 20.94
CA ARG A 429 33.19 -19.17 20.92
C ARG A 429 34.02 -20.10 20.06
N GLU A 430 33.82 -21.41 20.18
CA GLU A 430 34.47 -22.41 19.34
C GLU A 430 34.19 -22.14 17.87
N TYR A 431 32.92 -21.91 17.52
CA TYR A 431 32.51 -21.54 16.17
C TYR A 431 33.19 -20.27 15.66
N GLN A 432 33.34 -19.25 16.50
CA GLN A 432 34.02 -18.03 16.12
C GLN A 432 35.49 -18.27 15.77
N VAL A 433 36.18 -19.10 16.56
CA VAL A 433 37.58 -19.48 16.33
C VAL A 433 37.69 -20.32 15.05
N GLU A 434 36.85 -21.34 14.88
CA GLU A 434 36.82 -22.17 13.68
C GLU A 434 36.53 -21.34 12.42
N LEU A 435 35.56 -20.43 12.49
CA LEU A 435 35.19 -19.57 11.36
C LEU A 435 36.33 -18.64 10.98
N ARG A 436 37.06 -18.07 11.95
CA ARG A 436 38.24 -17.24 11.69
C ARG A 436 39.38 -18.04 11.09
N SER A 437 39.67 -19.22 11.66
CA SER A 437 40.70 -20.11 11.13
C SER A 437 40.40 -20.49 9.69
N TRP A 438 39.17 -20.90 9.40
CA TRP A 438 38.72 -21.23 8.06
C TRP A 438 38.77 -20.02 7.11
N PHE A 439 38.31 -18.85 7.54
CA PHE A 439 38.35 -17.62 6.74
C PHE A 439 39.79 -17.26 6.34
N ASN A 440 40.75 -17.47 7.24
CA ASN A 440 42.18 -17.24 6.98
C ASN A 440 42.83 -18.28 6.04
N THR A 441 42.19 -19.43 5.81
CA THR A 441 42.68 -20.41 4.80
C THR A 441 42.35 -20.03 3.36
N MET A 442 41.42 -19.08 3.16
CA MET A 442 41.01 -18.62 1.82
C MET A 442 41.91 -17.49 1.30
N SER A 443 41.97 -17.33 -0.03
CA SER A 443 42.71 -16.22 -0.64
C SER A 443 42.03 -14.86 -0.41
N PRO A 444 42.75 -13.72 -0.47
CA PRO A 444 42.18 -12.39 -0.26
C PRO A 444 41.00 -12.04 -1.20
N LYS A 445 41.02 -12.55 -2.44
CA LYS A 445 39.93 -12.37 -3.41
C LYS A 445 38.68 -13.16 -3.02
N GLU A 446 38.86 -14.37 -2.48
CA GLU A 446 37.76 -15.22 -2.00
C GLU A 446 37.19 -14.70 -0.68
N GLN A 447 38.03 -14.16 0.19
CA GLN A 447 37.62 -13.48 1.43
C GLN A 447 36.73 -12.27 1.14
N ALA A 448 37.10 -11.40 0.19
CA ALA A 448 36.28 -10.27 -0.22
C ALA A 448 34.92 -10.71 -0.78
N LYS A 449 34.92 -11.72 -1.66
CA LYS A 449 33.69 -12.31 -2.21
C LYS A 449 32.80 -12.94 -1.13
N TYR A 450 33.38 -13.58 -0.13
CA TYR A 450 32.65 -14.18 0.98
C TYR A 450 31.98 -13.13 1.87
N LEU A 451 32.68 -12.02 2.17
CA LEU A 451 32.16 -10.92 2.99
C LEU A 451 31.04 -10.14 2.28
N ASP A 452 31.17 -9.94 0.96
CA ASP A 452 30.12 -9.30 0.14
C ASP A 452 28.82 -10.12 0.13
N GLN A 453 28.95 -11.45 0.00
CA GLN A 453 27.80 -12.36 0.03
C GLN A 453 27.23 -12.58 1.43
N ASN A 454 28.04 -12.41 2.49
CA ASN A 454 27.65 -12.70 3.88
C ASN A 454 28.03 -11.54 4.84
N PRO A 455 27.39 -10.37 4.73
CA PRO A 455 27.76 -9.18 5.51
C PRO A 455 27.62 -9.37 7.03
N ASN A 456 26.72 -10.26 7.46
CA ASN A 456 26.53 -10.58 8.88
C ASN A 456 27.71 -11.36 9.50
N LYS A 457 28.55 -12.03 8.68
CA LYS A 457 29.71 -12.80 9.15
C LYS A 457 30.88 -11.88 9.53
N LEU A 458 30.94 -10.67 8.97
CA LEU A 458 31.93 -9.66 9.33
C LEU A 458 31.90 -9.35 10.84
N LYS A 459 30.71 -9.20 11.43
CA LYS A 459 30.53 -8.95 12.87
C LYS A 459 31.09 -10.07 13.76
N ILE A 460 31.10 -11.31 13.26
CA ILE A 460 31.61 -12.49 13.97
C ILE A 460 33.15 -12.57 13.81
N LEU A 461 33.66 -12.17 12.64
CA LEU A 461 35.09 -12.15 12.32
C LEU A 461 35.82 -10.99 13.01
N ASP A 462 35.21 -9.81 13.16
CA ASP A 462 35.90 -8.60 13.64
C ASP A 462 35.99 -8.43 15.17
N ASN A 463 35.17 -9.11 15.98
CA ASN A 463 35.03 -8.74 17.40
C ASN A 463 35.63 -9.75 18.42
N PRO A 464 36.80 -9.45 19.03
CA PRO A 464 37.40 -10.28 20.08
C PRO A 464 36.89 -10.00 21.52
N LYS A 465 36.04 -8.98 21.78
CA LYS A 465 35.71 -8.56 23.17
C LYS A 465 34.27 -8.06 23.43
N GLN A 466 33.23 -8.66 22.85
CA GLN A 466 31.87 -8.48 23.39
C GLN A 466 31.11 -9.82 23.45
N GLY A 467 31.28 -10.53 24.57
CA GLY A 467 30.13 -11.24 25.11
C GLY A 467 29.05 -10.19 25.39
N ARG A 468 27.80 -10.44 24.97
CA ARG A 468 26.64 -9.64 25.38
C ARG A 468 26.73 -9.44 26.89
N MET A 469 27.03 -8.21 27.33
CA MET A 469 27.01 -7.90 28.74
C MET A 469 25.61 -8.16 29.28
N ALA A 470 25.54 -8.98 30.32
CA ALA A 470 24.37 -9.11 31.16
C ALA A 470 23.97 -7.70 31.64
N LYS A 471 22.71 -7.31 31.40
CA LYS A 471 22.10 -6.20 32.15
C LYS A 471 22.09 -6.62 33.62
N LYS A 472 23.00 -6.04 34.42
CA LYS A 472 23.08 -6.25 35.86
C LYS A 472 22.11 -5.29 36.55
N GLY A 473 21.06 -5.87 37.14
CA GLY A 473 20.27 -5.43 38.31
C GLY A 473 19.83 -3.96 38.46
N ARG A 474 18.51 -3.75 38.51
CA ARG A 474 17.89 -2.86 39.51
C ARG A 474 16.83 -3.65 40.29
N THR A 475 17.01 -3.54 41.59
CA THR A 475 16.25 -3.94 42.79
C THR A 475 14.81 -4.45 42.65
N SER A 476 14.57 -5.51 43.42
CA SER A 476 13.30 -6.02 43.93
C SER A 476 12.43 -4.90 44.51
N ASP A 477 11.18 -4.79 44.04
CA ASP A 477 10.02 -4.49 44.89
C ASP A 477 8.76 -5.09 44.26
N SER A 478 7.85 -5.48 45.15
CA SER A 478 6.63 -6.27 44.96
C SER A 478 5.51 -5.44 44.33
N GLU A 479 4.77 -6.03 43.39
CA GLU A 479 3.29 -6.14 43.29
C GLU A 479 2.82 -6.35 41.84
N ASP A 480 1.74 -7.11 41.71
CA ASP A 480 1.15 -7.68 40.50
C ASP A 480 0.75 -6.65 39.42
N ASP A 481 0.96 -7.00 38.15
CA ASP A 481 -0.06 -6.89 37.10
C ASP A 481 0.43 -7.54 35.77
N ASP A 482 -0.47 -8.30 35.17
CA ASP A 482 -0.35 -9.12 33.97
C ASP A 482 0.31 -8.43 32.76
N LEU A 483 1.41 -9.00 32.23
CA LEU A 483 1.86 -8.73 30.86
C LEU A 483 2.49 -9.98 30.22
N GLU A 484 1.68 -10.69 29.42
CA GLU A 484 2.16 -11.66 28.45
C GLU A 484 3.07 -10.98 27.41
N GLY A 485 4.31 -11.46 27.29
CA GLY A 485 5.29 -11.03 26.29
C GLY A 485 5.57 -12.15 25.31
N ASP A 486 4.85 -12.11 24.18
CA ASP A 486 4.99 -12.96 23.00
C ASP A 486 6.45 -13.16 22.54
N ILE A 487 6.86 -14.43 22.43
CA ILE A 487 8.01 -14.82 21.62
C ILE A 487 7.50 -15.14 20.20
N ASP A 488 7.72 -14.14 19.34
CA ASP A 488 7.50 -14.12 17.89
C ASP A 488 8.17 -15.32 17.20
N THR A 489 7.39 -16.37 17.01
CA THR A 489 7.73 -17.52 16.16
C THR A 489 6.93 -17.38 14.88
N SER A 490 7.56 -16.73 13.87
CA SER A 490 7.08 -16.61 12.50
C SER A 490 6.51 -17.94 11.98
N SER A 491 5.18 -18.02 11.98
CA SER A 491 4.35 -19.04 11.36
C SER A 491 3.18 -18.33 10.69
N ASP A 492 3.40 -17.93 9.43
CA ASP A 492 2.35 -17.44 8.55
C ASP A 492 1.32 -18.55 8.20
N GLU A 493 0.05 -18.13 8.10
CA GLU A 493 -1.18 -18.84 7.64
C GLU A 493 -1.92 -19.61 8.78
N ASP A 494 -3.20 -19.42 9.13
CA ASP A 494 -4.43 -18.89 8.49
C ASP A 494 -5.52 -18.65 9.58
N ASP A 495 -6.45 -17.70 9.38
CA ASP A 495 -7.93 -17.83 9.56
C ASP A 495 -8.59 -16.51 9.09
N SER A 496 -9.52 -16.46 8.11
CA SER A 496 -10.97 -16.79 8.21
C SER A 496 -11.65 -16.01 9.35
N ASP A 497 -12.66 -15.16 9.18
CA ASP A 497 -13.78 -15.13 8.23
C ASP A 497 -14.43 -13.71 8.17
N GLU A 498 -15.25 -13.53 7.13
CA GLU A 498 -16.50 -12.74 7.06
C GLU A 498 -16.59 -11.35 7.72
N ASP A 499 -16.72 -10.32 6.89
CA ASP A 499 -17.85 -9.39 7.06
C ASP A 499 -18.28 -8.79 5.71
N ALA A 500 -19.58 -8.87 5.50
CA ALA A 500 -20.29 -8.39 4.34
C ALA A 500 -20.73 -6.94 4.58
N GLU A 501 -20.30 -6.01 3.74
CA GLU A 501 -21.04 -4.76 3.54
C GLU A 501 -21.32 -4.51 2.06
N HIS A 502 -22.54 -4.87 1.72
CA HIS A 502 -23.26 -4.50 0.53
C HIS A 502 -23.74 -3.03 0.68
N MET A 503 -23.04 -2.08 0.05
CA MET A 503 -23.62 -0.77 -0.29
C MET A 503 -23.90 -0.71 -1.79
N THR A 504 -25.13 -1.07 -2.16
CA THR A 504 -25.76 -0.62 -3.38
C THR A 504 -26.15 0.84 -3.24
N GLU A 505 -25.33 1.77 -3.73
CA GLU A 505 -25.85 3.06 -4.17
C GLU A 505 -26.38 2.90 -5.58
N LYS A 506 -27.66 2.49 -5.65
CA LYS A 506 -28.53 2.76 -6.78
C LYS A 506 -28.72 4.28 -6.84
N GLU A 507 -27.97 4.96 -7.69
CA GLU A 507 -28.45 6.25 -8.20
C GLU A 507 -29.59 5.95 -9.18
N ASN A 508 -30.77 6.20 -8.67
CA ASN A 508 -32.06 6.06 -9.29
C ASN A 508 -32.17 7.08 -10.44
N TRP A 509 -31.81 6.67 -11.66
CA TRP A 509 -32.30 7.32 -12.87
C TRP A 509 -33.74 6.86 -13.11
N SER A 510 -34.71 7.54 -12.49
CA SER A 510 -36.00 7.79 -13.14
C SER A 510 -35.85 9.15 -13.83
N GLY A 511 -35.92 9.26 -15.15
CA GLY A 511 -37.05 8.78 -15.91
C GLY A 511 -38.16 9.82 -15.85
N CYS A 512 -37.98 10.93 -16.57
CA CYS A 512 -39.08 11.62 -17.22
C CYS A 512 -38.58 12.13 -18.57
N SER A 513 -38.66 11.23 -19.56
CA SER A 513 -38.97 11.62 -20.92
C SER A 513 -40.49 11.81 -20.98
N SER A 514 -40.93 13.00 -21.37
CA SER A 514 -42.23 13.25 -21.97
C SER A 514 -41.93 14.07 -23.22
N ILE A 515 -41.87 13.38 -24.36
CA ILE A 515 -42.89 13.42 -25.40
C ILE A 515 -43.12 14.83 -25.97
N SER A 516 -42.64 15.04 -27.19
CA SER A 516 -43.35 15.85 -28.17
C SER A 516 -43.19 15.08 -29.48
N SER A 517 -44.26 14.38 -29.81
CA SER A 517 -44.53 13.81 -31.13
C SER A 517 -44.92 14.99 -32.02
N SER A 518 -44.28 15.13 -33.16
CA SER A 518 -44.91 15.69 -34.36
C SER A 518 -44.37 14.90 -35.53
N SER A 519 -45.28 14.07 -36.05
CA SER A 519 -45.21 13.38 -37.33
C SER A 519 -45.44 14.37 -38.48
N GLU A 520 -45.04 13.95 -39.69
CA GLU A 520 -45.57 14.36 -41.00
C GLU A 520 -45.20 15.79 -41.45
N GLU A 521 -44.86 16.14 -42.69
CA GLU A 521 -44.76 15.54 -44.03
C GLU A 521 -43.88 16.56 -44.80
N ASP A 522 -42.90 16.13 -45.60
CA ASP A 522 -42.96 16.07 -47.06
C ASP A 522 -43.34 17.40 -47.75
N SER A 523 -42.36 18.05 -48.41
CA SER A 523 -42.53 18.79 -49.67
C SER A 523 -41.19 19.42 -50.11
N ASP A 524 -40.59 18.76 -51.09
CA ASP A 524 -40.18 19.28 -52.39
C ASP A 524 -39.62 20.71 -52.58
N MET A 525 -38.66 20.71 -53.50
CA MET A 525 -38.30 21.73 -54.50
C MET A 525 -37.36 22.90 -54.18
N GLU A 526 -36.29 22.86 -55.00
CA GLU A 526 -35.35 23.88 -55.50
C GLU A 526 -34.22 24.41 -54.59
#